data_AF-A0A1I6R1E4-F1
#
_entry.id   AF-A0A1I6R1E4-F1
#
_cell.length_a   1.000
_cell.length_b   1.000
_cell.length_c   1.000
_cell.angle_alpha   90.00
_cell.angle_beta   90.00
_cell.angle_gamma   90.00
#
_symmetry.space_group_name_H-M   'P 1'
#
loop_
_entity.id
_entity.type
_entity.pdbx_description
1 polymer ?
#
loop_
_entity_poly.entity_id
_entity_poly.type
_entity_poly.pdbx_seq_one_letter_code
_entity_poly.pdbx_strand_id
1 'polypeptide(L)'
;MFPRTKLIATALLLLSLILPTACQFQDSAGPEKAAVRFYKEVWVNGDDQAAQSMLADTKKVRALHRPIRQVKNEATHNPPIWIVKSPTDHQMGNRTILIHRPSDKRDYKVRLRKVGATWKVDSFEQNFDPKMGGYASFEAYQRLSQEYPDLTWKKIERP
;
A
#
# COMPACT_ATOMS: atom_id res chain seq x y z
N MET A 1 -54.20 -5.15 53.94
CA MET A 1 -53.93 -3.92 53.18
C MET A 1 -52.42 -3.74 53.09
N PHE A 2 -51.83 -3.98 51.92
CA PHE A 2 -50.38 -3.80 51.67
C PHE A 2 -50.18 -2.59 50.77
N PRO A 3 -49.24 -1.67 51.07
CA PRO A 3 -48.76 -0.72 50.09
C PRO A 3 -47.58 -1.31 49.29
N ARG A 4 -47.65 -1.07 47.98
CA ARG A 4 -46.63 -1.34 46.95
C ARG A 4 -45.51 -0.29 46.97
N THR A 5 -44.47 -0.60 46.19
CA THR A 5 -43.34 0.25 45.70
C THR A 5 -42.10 0.19 46.61
N LYS A 6 -40.86 -0.02 46.15
CA LYS A 6 -40.15 0.31 44.89
C LYS A 6 -39.06 -0.77 44.66
N LEU A 7 -39.09 -1.55 43.59
CA LEU A 7 -38.30 -1.40 42.36
C LEU A 7 -36.86 -0.85 42.52
N ILE A 8 -35.91 -1.71 42.15
CA ILE A 8 -34.67 -1.43 41.39
C ILE A 8 -33.56 -0.72 42.17
N ALA A 9 -32.65 -1.49 42.78
CA ALA A 9 -31.33 -0.96 43.14
C ALA A 9 -30.30 -2.06 43.45
N THR A 10 -30.11 -3.07 42.59
CA THR A 10 -28.96 -4.00 42.74
C THR A 10 -28.74 -4.83 41.46
N ALA A 11 -28.56 -4.15 40.33
CA ALA A 11 -28.09 -4.78 39.08
C ALA A 11 -27.05 -3.88 38.41
N LEU A 12 -26.15 -3.30 39.21
CA LEU A 12 -25.21 -2.25 38.80
C LEU A 12 -23.79 -2.66 39.21
N LEU A 13 -23.36 -3.89 38.87
CA LEU A 13 -21.99 -4.34 39.16
C LEU A 13 -21.48 -5.49 38.29
N LEU A 14 -21.94 -5.59 37.03
CA LEU A 14 -21.48 -6.61 36.08
C LEU A 14 -21.39 -6.07 34.63
N LEU A 15 -20.97 -4.81 34.46
CA LEU A 15 -20.77 -4.18 33.15
C LEU A 15 -19.32 -3.70 32.95
N SER A 16 -18.34 -4.43 33.50
CA SER A 16 -16.91 -4.09 33.46
C SER A 16 -16.05 -5.09 32.66
N LEU A 17 -16.62 -5.77 31.67
CA LEU A 17 -15.85 -6.56 30.69
C LEU A 17 -16.38 -6.39 29.27
N ILE A 18 -16.37 -5.15 28.79
CA ILE A 18 -16.23 -4.90 27.35
C ILE A 18 -14.88 -4.24 27.19
N LEU A 19 -13.81 -5.05 27.21
CA LEU A 19 -12.60 -4.67 26.50
C LEU A 19 -13.04 -4.53 25.05
N PRO A 20 -13.01 -3.33 24.44
CA PRO A 20 -13.03 -3.29 23.00
C PRO A 20 -11.76 -4.04 22.61
N THR A 21 -11.93 -5.23 22.05
CA THR A 21 -10.89 -5.86 21.25
C THR A 21 -10.57 -4.83 20.19
N ALA A 22 -9.53 -4.03 20.46
CA ALA A 22 -8.88 -3.22 19.48
C ALA A 22 -8.67 -4.17 18.31
N CYS A 23 -9.38 -3.91 17.21
CA CYS A 23 -9.08 -4.51 15.92
C CYS A 23 -7.63 -4.14 15.62
N GLN A 24 -6.70 -4.95 16.12
CA GLN A 24 -5.37 -5.04 15.58
C GLN A 24 -5.58 -5.64 14.20
N PHE A 25 -5.87 -4.78 13.23
CA PHE A 25 -5.45 -5.00 11.87
C PHE A 25 -3.92 -5.08 11.91
N GLN A 26 -3.40 -6.22 12.36
CA GLN A 26 -2.08 -6.68 12.04
C GLN A 26 -2.13 -6.87 10.53
N ASP A 27 -1.76 -5.82 9.82
CA ASP A 27 -1.55 -5.82 8.39
C ASP A 27 -0.26 -6.62 8.12
N SER A 28 -0.32 -7.91 8.43
CA SER A 28 0.66 -8.95 8.07
C SER A 28 0.55 -9.31 6.58
N ALA A 29 -0.06 -8.41 5.80
CA ALA A 29 -0.03 -8.38 4.36
C ALA A 29 1.41 -8.59 3.88
N GLY A 30 1.63 -9.64 3.08
CA GLY A 30 2.91 -9.87 2.43
C GLY A 30 3.34 -8.67 1.57
N PRO A 31 4.61 -8.65 1.10
CA PRO A 31 5.17 -7.50 0.42
C PRO A 31 4.35 -7.06 -0.82
N GLU A 32 3.82 -8.01 -1.59
CA GLU A 32 2.92 -7.70 -2.73
C GLU A 32 1.72 -6.87 -2.32
N LYS A 33 1.01 -7.29 -1.27
CA LYS A 33 -0.20 -6.60 -0.81
C LYS A 33 0.14 -5.22 -0.23
N ALA A 34 1.26 -5.08 0.46
CA ALA A 34 1.75 -3.79 0.95
C ALA A 34 2.09 -2.83 -0.21
N ALA A 35 2.76 -3.31 -1.26
CA ALA A 35 3.05 -2.52 -2.46
C ALA A 35 1.80 -2.11 -3.24
N VAL A 36 0.86 -3.04 -3.44
CA VAL A 36 -0.42 -2.76 -4.13
C VAL A 36 -1.23 -1.72 -3.36
N ARG A 37 -1.34 -1.87 -2.03
CA ARG A 37 -2.01 -0.89 -1.17
C ARG A 37 -1.34 0.48 -1.29
N PHE A 38 -0.01 0.54 -1.20
CA PHE A 38 0.72 1.80 -1.34
C PHE A 38 0.49 2.43 -2.72
N TYR A 39 0.51 1.60 -3.76
CA TYR A 39 0.25 2.05 -5.11
C TYR A 39 -1.13 2.69 -5.25
N LYS A 40 -2.15 2.06 -4.67
CA LYS A 40 -3.52 2.58 -4.65
C LYS A 40 -3.57 3.93 -3.95
N GLU A 41 -3.00 4.06 -2.75
CA GLU A 41 -3.06 5.33 -2.02
C GLU A 41 -2.34 6.46 -2.76
N VAL A 42 -1.21 6.18 -3.40
CA VAL A 42 -0.39 7.21 -4.06
C VAL A 42 -0.86 7.57 -5.46
N TRP A 43 -1.13 6.58 -6.32
CA TRP A 43 -1.37 6.77 -7.76
C TRP A 43 -2.81 6.52 -8.22
N VAL A 44 -3.71 6.15 -7.31
CA VAL A 44 -5.14 5.99 -7.58
C VAL A 44 -5.98 6.93 -6.71
N ASN A 45 -5.78 6.95 -5.40
CA ASN A 45 -6.59 7.75 -4.48
C ASN A 45 -6.00 9.16 -4.26
N GLY A 46 -4.67 9.29 -4.28
CA GLY A 46 -4.01 10.52 -3.87
C GLY A 46 -4.17 10.81 -2.37
N ASP A 47 -4.27 9.76 -1.55
CA ASP A 47 -4.42 9.85 -0.10
C ASP A 47 -3.04 9.96 0.57
N ASP A 48 -2.66 11.20 0.88
CA ASP A 48 -1.37 11.52 1.50
C ASP A 48 -1.25 10.92 2.89
N GLN A 49 -2.28 11.03 3.72
CA GLN A 49 -2.23 10.54 5.10
C GLN A 49 -2.06 9.01 5.13
N ALA A 50 -2.82 8.29 4.30
CA ALA A 50 -2.70 6.84 4.19
C ALA A 50 -1.32 6.45 3.66
N ALA A 51 -0.83 7.08 2.59
CA ALA A 51 0.47 6.78 2.01
C ALA A 51 1.63 7.05 2.98
N GLN A 52 1.59 8.16 3.73
CA GLN A 52 2.61 8.50 4.73
C GLN A 52 2.73 7.44 5.82
N SER A 53 1.60 6.91 6.30
CA SER A 53 1.56 5.86 7.33
C SER A 53 2.25 4.56 6.91
N MET A 54 2.42 4.35 5.60
CA MET A 54 3.02 3.15 5.03
C MET A 54 4.54 3.26 4.85
N LEU A 55 5.12 4.45 4.96
CA LEU A 55 6.56 4.67 4.81
C LEU A 55 7.34 4.08 6.00
N ALA A 56 8.53 3.56 5.71
CA ALA A 56 9.48 3.12 6.73
C ALA A 56 10.20 4.30 7.40
N ASP A 57 10.37 5.40 6.66
CA ASP A 57 11.02 6.63 7.12
C ASP A 57 10.13 7.85 6.82
N THR A 58 9.69 8.55 7.86
CA THR A 58 8.83 9.74 7.76
C THR A 58 9.55 10.93 7.13
N LYS A 59 10.88 10.92 7.03
CA LYS A 59 11.61 11.97 6.31
C LYS A 59 11.38 11.92 4.80
N LYS A 60 10.92 10.77 4.27
CA LYS A 60 10.64 10.56 2.84
C LYS A 60 9.25 11.04 2.40
N VAL A 61 8.44 11.58 3.31
CA VAL A 61 7.09 12.10 3.03
C VAL A 61 7.09 13.11 1.88
N ARG A 62 8.11 13.97 1.79
CA ARG A 62 8.21 14.97 0.70
C ARG A 62 8.21 14.35 -0.70
N ALA A 63 8.66 13.11 -0.85
CA ALA A 63 8.63 12.41 -2.13
C ALA A 63 7.20 12.05 -2.58
N LEU A 64 6.22 11.95 -1.66
CA LEU A 64 4.82 11.64 -1.95
C LEU A 64 4.08 12.82 -2.58
N HIS A 65 4.45 14.05 -2.25
CA HIS A 65 3.72 15.25 -2.67
C HIS A 65 3.54 15.35 -4.19
N ARG A 66 4.58 14.99 -4.96
CA ARG A 66 4.53 15.08 -6.42
C ARG A 66 3.54 14.07 -7.03
N PRO A 67 3.69 12.75 -6.83
CA PRO A 67 2.76 11.79 -7.42
C PRO A 67 1.32 12.00 -6.95
N ILE A 68 1.11 12.37 -5.68
CA ILE A 68 -0.24 12.67 -5.17
C ILE A 68 -0.86 13.89 -5.85
N ARG A 69 -0.09 14.96 -6.07
CA ARG A 69 -0.59 16.13 -6.83
C ARG A 69 -0.92 15.78 -8.27
N GLN A 70 -0.17 14.88 -8.90
CA GLN A 70 -0.46 14.43 -10.25
C GLN A 70 -1.84 13.74 -10.31
N VAL A 71 -2.11 12.85 -9.35
CA VAL A 71 -3.41 12.17 -9.23
C VAL A 71 -4.58 13.14 -9.08
N LYS A 72 -4.42 14.20 -8.28
CA LYS A 72 -5.47 15.22 -8.09
C LYS A 72 -5.84 15.98 -9.37
N ASN A 73 -4.95 16.00 -10.36
CA ASN A 73 -5.13 16.72 -11.62
C ASN A 73 -5.49 15.80 -12.80
N GLU A 74 -5.44 14.48 -12.61
CA GLU A 74 -5.78 13.48 -13.63
C GLU A 74 -7.16 12.86 -13.29
N ALA A 75 -7.94 12.47 -14.30
CA ALA A 75 -9.17 11.73 -14.07
C ALA A 75 -8.82 10.37 -13.43
N THR A 76 -9.10 10.23 -12.15
CA THR A 76 -8.70 9.07 -11.35
C THR A 76 -9.51 7.85 -11.71
N HIS A 77 -8.86 6.92 -12.39
CA HIS A 77 -9.38 5.58 -12.65
C HIS A 77 -8.62 4.59 -11.78
N ASN A 78 -9.29 3.52 -11.34
CA ASN A 78 -8.65 2.37 -10.67
C ASN A 78 -8.48 1.21 -11.69
N PRO A 79 -7.60 1.33 -12.71
CA PRO A 79 -7.48 0.33 -13.75
C PRO A 79 -6.74 -0.91 -13.22
N PRO A 80 -6.88 -2.04 -13.93
CA PRO A 80 -6.07 -3.22 -13.66
C PRO A 80 -4.58 -2.91 -13.72
N ILE A 81 -3.81 -3.56 -12.85
CA ILE A 81 -2.35 -3.52 -12.84
C ILE A 81 -1.78 -4.94 -12.92
N TRP A 82 -0.53 -5.04 -13.31
CA TRP A 82 0.25 -6.27 -13.31
C TRP A 82 1.39 -6.09 -12.34
N ILE A 83 1.58 -7.05 -11.43
CA ILE A 83 2.63 -6.98 -10.43
C ILE A 83 3.57 -8.16 -10.54
N VAL A 84 4.82 -7.93 -10.15
CA VAL A 84 5.80 -9.01 -10.00
C VAL A 84 6.86 -8.66 -8.97
N LYS A 85 7.43 -9.68 -8.33
CA LYS A 85 8.63 -9.50 -7.49
C LYS A 85 9.83 -9.29 -8.41
N SER A 86 10.72 -8.38 -8.04
CA SER A 86 11.95 -8.18 -8.80
C SER A 86 12.81 -9.44 -8.77
N PRO A 87 13.27 -9.95 -9.94
CA PRO A 87 14.15 -11.11 -10.00
C PRO A 87 15.58 -10.81 -9.49
N THR A 88 15.91 -9.53 -9.32
CA THR A 88 17.23 -9.05 -8.87
C THR A 88 17.25 -8.67 -7.39
N ASP A 89 16.26 -9.07 -6.60
CA ASP A 89 16.29 -8.86 -5.16
C ASP A 89 17.30 -9.81 -4.50
N HIS A 90 18.40 -9.28 -3.98
CA HIS A 90 19.49 -10.08 -3.41
C HIS A 90 19.49 -10.17 -1.87
N GLN A 91 18.68 -9.37 -1.16
CA GLN A 91 18.75 -9.26 0.30
C GLN A 91 17.57 -9.88 1.03
N MET A 92 17.84 -10.62 2.11
CA MET A 92 16.81 -11.04 3.07
C MET A 92 16.26 -9.83 3.82
N GLY A 93 14.94 -9.62 3.79
CA GLY A 93 14.26 -8.55 4.54
C GLY A 93 13.89 -7.30 3.72
N ASN A 94 14.45 -7.15 2.51
CA ASN A 94 14.03 -6.15 1.52
C ASN A 94 13.34 -6.85 0.34
N ARG A 95 12.27 -6.26 -0.19
CA ARG A 95 11.55 -6.78 -1.35
C ARG A 95 11.15 -5.65 -2.27
N THR A 96 11.43 -5.78 -3.55
CA THR A 96 11.03 -4.86 -4.61
C THR A 96 9.86 -5.47 -5.35
N ILE A 97 8.75 -4.76 -5.37
CA ILE A 97 7.60 -5.08 -6.21
C ILE A 97 7.58 -4.12 -7.38
N LEU A 98 7.49 -4.69 -8.58
CA LEU A 98 7.36 -3.96 -9.82
C LEU A 98 5.90 -4.01 -10.25
N ILE A 99 5.38 -2.87 -10.68
CA ILE A 99 3.98 -2.70 -11.04
C ILE A 99 3.92 -2.08 -12.43
N HIS A 100 3.19 -2.71 -13.33
CA HIS A 100 2.88 -2.19 -14.66
C HIS A 100 1.40 -1.84 -14.73
N ARG A 101 1.09 -0.62 -15.17
CA ARG A 101 -0.27 -0.15 -15.45
C ARG A 101 -0.46 -0.09 -16.97
N PRO A 102 -1.19 -1.04 -17.59
CA PRO A 102 -1.34 -1.09 -19.04
C PRO A 102 -2.11 0.08 -19.64
N SER A 103 -3.05 0.67 -18.88
CA SER A 103 -3.95 1.72 -19.39
C SER A 103 -3.21 2.95 -19.90
N ASP A 104 -2.04 3.25 -19.33
CA ASP A 104 -1.22 4.40 -19.69
C ASP A 104 0.27 4.06 -19.78
N LYS A 105 0.60 2.76 -19.87
CA LYS A 105 1.96 2.23 -20.03
C LYS A 105 2.95 2.73 -18.98
N ARG A 106 2.49 2.91 -17.74
CA ARG A 106 3.37 3.35 -16.63
C ARG A 106 3.88 2.18 -15.82
N ASP A 107 5.16 2.26 -15.49
CA ASP A 107 5.81 1.34 -14.58
C ASP A 107 6.13 2.01 -13.26
N TYR A 108 6.01 1.25 -12.18
CA TYR A 108 6.31 1.67 -10.82
C TYR A 108 7.18 0.62 -10.14
N LYS A 109 8.03 1.10 -9.24
CA LYS A 109 8.90 0.29 -8.41
C LYS A 109 8.65 0.66 -6.96
N VAL A 110 8.27 -0.30 -6.14
CA VAL A 110 8.06 -0.11 -4.70
C VAL A 110 9.01 -1.03 -3.95
N ARG A 111 10.00 -0.44 -3.28
CA ARG A 111 10.91 -1.16 -2.38
C ARG A 111 10.34 -1.15 -0.97
N LEU A 112 10.23 -2.34 -0.41
CA LEU A 112 9.68 -2.60 0.91
C LEU A 112 10.76 -3.15 1.81
N ARG A 113 10.69 -2.79 3.08
CA ARG A 113 11.51 -3.33 4.16
C ARG A 113 10.60 -3.88 5.24
N LYS A 114 10.97 -5.02 5.82
CA LYS A 114 10.27 -5.56 6.98
C LYS A 114 10.65 -4.77 8.23
N VAL A 115 9.67 -4.16 8.90
CA VAL A 115 9.81 -3.45 10.18
C VAL A 115 8.92 -4.15 11.20
N GLY A 116 9.54 -4.95 12.08
CA GLY A 116 8.82 -5.86 12.97
C GLY A 116 8.00 -6.89 12.20
N ALA A 117 6.69 -6.93 12.43
CA ALA A 117 5.77 -7.83 11.75
C ALA A 117 5.19 -7.27 10.44
N THR A 118 5.50 -6.01 10.07
CA THR A 118 4.85 -5.29 8.98
C THR A 118 5.83 -4.96 7.86
N TRP A 119 5.36 -4.95 6.62
CA TRP A 119 6.11 -4.43 5.48
C TRP A 119 5.85 -2.93 5.32
N LYS A 120 6.92 -2.14 5.31
CA LYS A 120 6.87 -0.69 5.11
C LYS A 120 7.60 -0.31 3.83
N VAL A 121 7.17 0.77 3.20
CA VAL A 121 7.77 1.28 1.96
C VAL A 121 9.04 2.04 2.30
N ASP A 122 10.18 1.52 1.86
CA ASP A 122 11.47 2.15 2.02
C ASP A 122 11.72 3.16 0.89
N SER A 123 11.43 2.81 -0.36
CA SER A 123 11.52 3.76 -1.47
C SER A 123 10.51 3.41 -2.55
N PHE A 124 10.18 4.39 -3.38
CA PHE A 124 9.29 4.19 -4.50
C PHE A 124 9.69 5.10 -5.66
N GLU A 125 9.48 4.60 -6.86
CA GLU A 125 9.85 5.28 -8.10
C GLU A 125 8.77 5.01 -9.16
N GLN A 126 8.58 5.96 -10.07
CA GLN A 126 7.79 5.82 -11.29
C GLN A 126 8.75 5.93 -12.50
N ASN A 127 8.39 5.33 -13.63
CA ASN A 127 9.16 5.40 -14.87
C ASN A 127 9.58 6.84 -15.25
N PHE A 128 10.69 6.94 -15.99
CA PHE A 128 11.34 8.21 -16.30
C PHE A 128 10.46 9.13 -17.14
N ASP A 129 10.11 10.29 -16.58
CA ASP A 129 9.64 11.44 -17.33
C ASP A 129 10.83 12.41 -17.54
N PRO A 130 11.18 12.76 -18.80
CA PRO A 130 12.30 13.66 -19.12
C PRO A 130 12.27 15.01 -18.40
N LYS A 131 11.10 15.49 -17.99
CA LYS A 131 10.93 16.75 -17.27
C LYS A 131 11.05 16.60 -15.75
N MET A 132 10.89 15.38 -15.23
CA MET A 132 10.62 15.15 -13.82
C MET A 132 11.65 14.25 -13.13
N GLY A 133 12.53 13.60 -13.91
CA GLY A 133 13.43 12.57 -13.43
C GLY A 133 12.69 11.26 -13.11
N GLY A 134 13.44 10.22 -12.79
CA GLY A 134 12.95 8.86 -12.51
C GLY A 134 14.12 7.87 -12.58
N TYR A 135 13.87 6.57 -12.57
CA TYR A 135 14.91 5.62 -12.97
C TYR A 135 14.83 5.41 -14.48
N ALA A 136 15.99 5.48 -15.16
CA ALA A 136 16.08 5.21 -16.59
C ALA A 136 15.57 3.79 -16.85
N SER A 137 14.36 3.70 -17.39
CA SER A 137 13.63 2.45 -17.58
C SER A 137 12.88 2.61 -18.89
N PHE A 138 13.45 2.05 -19.95
CA PHE A 138 12.82 1.98 -21.28
C PHE A 138 11.70 0.91 -21.30
N GLU A 139 10.82 0.94 -20.28
CA GLU A 139 9.76 -0.04 -19.95
C GLU A 139 10.26 -1.28 -19.20
N ALA A 140 10.30 -1.18 -17.86
CA ALA A 140 10.66 -2.27 -16.95
C ALA A 140 9.81 -3.52 -17.21
N TYR A 141 8.53 -3.36 -17.56
CA TYR A 141 7.69 -4.48 -17.98
C TYR A 141 8.20 -5.17 -19.26
N GLN A 142 8.41 -4.41 -20.35
CA GLN A 142 8.87 -4.98 -21.62
C GLN A 142 10.24 -5.64 -21.48
N ARG A 143 11.20 -4.92 -20.87
CA ARG A 143 12.56 -5.41 -20.65
C ARG A 143 12.55 -6.69 -19.83
N LEU A 144 11.83 -6.74 -18.71
CA LEU A 144 11.78 -7.94 -17.87
C LEU A 144 11.06 -9.10 -18.54
N SER A 145 10.06 -8.83 -19.37
CA SER A 145 9.38 -9.88 -20.14
C SER A 145 10.30 -10.49 -21.21
N GLN A 146 11.29 -9.74 -21.70
CA GLN A 146 12.33 -10.23 -22.61
C GLN A 146 13.48 -10.93 -21.88
N GLU A 147 14.01 -10.31 -20.82
CA GLU A 147 15.15 -10.84 -20.05
C GLU A 147 14.78 -12.08 -19.22
N TYR A 148 13.53 -12.16 -18.76
CA TYR A 148 13.01 -13.22 -17.89
C TYR A 148 11.66 -13.72 -18.42
N PRO A 149 11.63 -14.50 -19.53
CA PRO A 149 10.38 -14.94 -20.15
C PRO A 149 9.51 -15.83 -19.23
N ASP A 150 10.12 -16.51 -18.27
CA ASP A 150 9.41 -17.34 -17.27
C ASP A 150 8.84 -16.53 -16.10
N LEU A 151 9.02 -15.20 -16.09
CA LEU A 151 8.57 -14.34 -15.02
C LEU A 151 7.04 -14.16 -15.09
N THR A 152 6.33 -14.84 -14.18
CA THR A 152 4.87 -14.75 -14.12
C THR A 152 4.40 -13.45 -13.49
N TRP A 153 3.82 -12.58 -14.32
CA TRP A 153 3.15 -11.36 -13.86
C TRP A 153 1.75 -11.67 -13.35
N LYS A 154 1.42 -11.16 -12.17
CA LYS A 154 0.11 -11.33 -11.54
C LYS A 154 -0.79 -10.13 -11.83
N LYS A 155 -1.91 -10.36 -12.50
CA LYS A 155 -2.93 -9.34 -12.75
C LYS A 155 -3.75 -9.06 -11.48
N ILE A 156 -3.99 -7.79 -11.20
CA ILE A 156 -4.87 -7.29 -10.14
C ILE A 156 -5.90 -6.38 -10.80
N GLU A 157 -7.16 -6.81 -10.85
CA GLU A 157 -8.22 -6.10 -11.61
C GLU A 157 -8.60 -4.74 -11.02
N ARG A 158 -8.57 -4.63 -9.69
CA ARG A 158 -8.93 -3.42 -8.93
C ARG A 158 -8.01 -3.30 -7.71
N PRO A 159 -6.82 -2.71 -7.87
CA PRO A 159 -5.89 -2.53 -6.77
C PRO A 159 -6.48 -1.71 -5.61
#